data_AF-T1P9U2-F1
#
_entry.id   AF-T1P9U2-F1
#
_cell.length_a   1.000
_cell.length_b   1.000
_cell.length_c   1.000
_cell.angle_alpha   90.00
_cell.angle_beta   90.00
_cell.angle_gamma   90.00
#
_symmetry.space_group_name_H-M   'P 1'
#
loop_
_entity.id
_entity.type
_entity.pdbx_description
1 polymer ?
#
loop_
_entity_poly.entity_id
_entity_poly.type
_entity_poly.pdbx_seq_one_letter_code
_entity_poly.pdbx_strand_id
1 'polypeptide(L)'
;MGASNRNTRVAVGISAVAFTLFLIAFVTPYWLVTDGRLSDPRFTNLGLWEVCFNNFQDIHRFYETRFKGCMWVFEEEYYIIHDFLLPGFYIAVQVFATLCFVMCLIALPLTLSFLRTSRDDDRYVFLLLTIGSCQILGSLFGFIAVVVFGAKGDSRDWMPHWQNNDMGWSFALGVVGAVFLLPAGVLYMVEARRERYKHLNEISTREAASEYGGGDDYYTQQVPAQIQQQPQQQQQPTIQDYYNPQPSRPRRPQPGHRTPTAPPAVVGGGIQTDI
;
A
#
# COMPACT_ATOMS: atom_id res chain seq x y z
N MET A 1 15.71 -7.25 5.91
CA MET A 1 14.90 -6.03 6.11
C MET A 1 14.04 -5.79 4.89
N GLY A 2 12.71 -5.78 5.02
CA GLY A 2 11.82 -5.79 3.86
C GLY A 2 11.72 -4.47 3.07
N ALA A 3 11.98 -3.33 3.70
CA ALA A 3 11.99 -2.02 3.04
C ALA A 3 13.28 -1.76 2.22
N SER A 4 13.77 -2.75 1.48
CA SER A 4 14.98 -2.63 0.63
C SER A 4 14.68 -1.90 -0.69
N ASN A 5 13.60 -2.26 -1.37
CA ASN A 5 13.20 -1.65 -2.65
C ASN A 5 12.62 -0.23 -2.43
N ARG A 6 12.85 0.70 -3.37
CA ARG A 6 12.23 2.04 -3.34
C ARG A 6 10.71 1.97 -3.28
N ASN A 7 10.11 1.04 -4.02
CA ASN A 7 8.66 0.84 -4.09
C ASN A 7 8.06 0.43 -2.73
N THR A 8 8.71 -0.50 -2.01
CA THR A 8 8.22 -0.90 -0.67
C THR A 8 8.41 0.18 0.39
N ARG A 9 9.46 1.03 0.27
CA ARG A 9 9.59 2.24 1.10
C ARG A 9 8.45 3.24 0.87
N VAL A 10 8.09 3.50 -0.38
CA VAL A 10 6.96 4.38 -0.73
C VAL A 10 5.64 3.78 -0.25
N ALA A 11 5.41 2.47 -0.43
CA ALA A 11 4.22 1.78 0.08
C ALA A 11 4.07 1.92 1.59
N VAL A 12 5.14 1.68 2.37
CA VAL A 12 5.17 1.85 3.83
C VAL A 12 4.92 3.32 4.23
N GLY A 13 5.51 4.28 3.53
CA GLY A 13 5.29 5.71 3.78
C GLY A 13 3.84 6.13 3.59
N ILE A 14 3.23 5.77 2.46
CA ILE A 14 1.82 6.06 2.18
C ILE A 14 0.92 5.31 3.17
N SER A 15 1.23 4.05 3.50
CA SER A 15 0.49 3.26 4.52
C SER A 15 0.43 3.97 5.87
N ALA A 16 1.57 4.47 6.35
CA ALA A 16 1.69 5.10 7.65
C ALA A 16 0.91 6.42 7.70
N VAL A 17 1.02 7.25 6.67
CA VAL A 17 0.23 8.49 6.56
C VAL A 17 -1.26 8.17 6.47
N ALA A 18 -1.66 7.26 5.59
CA ALA A 18 -3.07 6.87 5.40
C ALA A 18 -3.70 6.35 6.70
N PHE A 19 -3.01 5.46 7.41
CA PHE A 19 -3.48 4.95 8.70
C PHE A 19 -3.53 6.03 9.79
N THR A 20 -2.53 6.90 9.90
CA THR A 20 -2.55 7.99 10.90
C THR A 20 -3.70 8.96 10.64
N LEU A 21 -3.93 9.37 9.39
CA LEU A 21 -5.05 10.25 9.03
C LEU A 21 -6.40 9.58 9.31
N PHE A 22 -6.56 8.30 8.94
CA PHE A 22 -7.79 7.55 9.20
C PHE A 22 -8.01 7.28 10.70
N LEU A 23 -6.94 7.03 11.48
CA LEU A 23 -7.01 6.86 12.94
C LEU A 23 -7.47 8.16 13.62
N ILE A 24 -6.90 9.31 13.26
CA ILE A 24 -7.31 10.61 13.80
C ILE A 24 -8.80 10.86 13.46
N ALA A 25 -9.21 10.59 12.22
CA ALA A 25 -10.61 10.69 11.83
C ALA A 25 -11.50 9.72 12.63
N PHE A 26 -11.06 8.49 12.84
CA PHE A 26 -11.84 7.45 13.52
C PHE A 26 -12.12 7.78 15.00
N VAL A 27 -11.22 8.51 15.68
CA VAL A 27 -11.33 8.78 17.14
C VAL A 27 -11.75 10.20 17.51
N THR A 28 -11.81 11.16 16.58
CA THR A 28 -12.08 12.58 16.93
C THR A 28 -13.50 13.05 16.59
N PRO A 29 -14.12 13.91 17.43
CA PRO A 29 -15.53 14.26 17.33
C PRO A 29 -15.84 15.36 16.29
N TYR A 30 -15.16 15.35 15.13
CA TYR A 30 -15.22 16.44 14.13
C TYR A 30 -15.45 15.95 12.68
N TRP A 31 -16.42 15.05 12.50
CA TRP A 31 -16.96 14.68 11.18
C TRP A 31 -18.02 15.66 10.68
N LEU A 32 -18.87 16.18 11.58
CA LEU A 32 -19.81 17.27 11.34
C LEU A 32 -19.62 18.31 12.46
N VAL A 33 -19.62 19.60 12.13
CA VAL A 33 -19.31 20.70 13.07
C VAL A 33 -20.18 21.91 12.76
N THR A 34 -20.63 22.67 13.76
CA THR A 34 -21.39 23.90 13.51
C THR A 34 -20.51 25.04 12.96
N ASP A 35 -21.06 25.87 12.07
CA ASP A 35 -20.41 27.01 11.39
C ASP A 35 -20.03 28.17 12.33
N GLY A 36 -20.45 28.12 13.59
CA GLY A 36 -20.20 29.15 14.61
C GLY A 36 -20.97 30.46 14.39
N ARG A 37 -21.92 30.51 13.46
CA ARG A 37 -22.74 31.71 13.15
C ARG A 37 -24.00 31.81 14.00
N LEU A 38 -24.39 30.73 14.70
CA LEU A 38 -25.45 30.73 15.70
C LEU A 38 -24.89 31.01 17.10
N SER A 39 -25.58 31.82 17.90
CA SER A 39 -25.13 32.21 19.26
C SER A 39 -25.45 31.19 20.35
N ASP A 40 -26.44 30.32 20.14
CA ASP A 40 -26.77 29.17 21.00
C ASP A 40 -27.08 27.97 20.09
N PRO A 41 -26.07 27.36 19.45
CA PRO A 41 -26.26 26.22 18.56
C PRO A 41 -26.59 24.99 19.40
N ARG A 42 -27.73 24.34 19.14
CA ARG A 42 -28.17 23.17 19.94
C ARG A 42 -27.27 21.94 19.73
N PHE A 43 -26.66 21.84 18.56
CA PHE A 43 -25.64 20.87 18.19
C PHE A 43 -24.31 21.60 17.96
N THR A 44 -23.20 21.02 18.41
CA THR A 44 -21.88 21.65 18.29
C THR A 44 -20.98 20.87 17.32
N ASN A 45 -20.78 19.58 17.55
CA ASN A 45 -19.92 18.72 16.73
C ASN A 45 -20.21 17.22 16.97
N LEU A 46 -19.92 16.38 15.98
CA LEU A 46 -20.10 14.93 16.00
C LEU A 46 -18.94 14.24 15.28
N GLY A 47 -18.45 13.15 15.86
CA GLY A 47 -17.67 12.12 15.16
C GLY A 47 -18.29 10.75 15.35
N LEU A 48 -17.64 9.70 14.81
CA LEU A 48 -18.19 8.33 14.76
C LEU A 48 -18.73 7.82 16.11
N TRP A 49 -18.10 8.22 17.22
CA TRP A 49 -18.32 7.65 18.55
C TRP A 49 -18.78 8.66 19.61
N GLU A 50 -18.69 9.96 19.35
CA GLU A 50 -18.96 11.01 20.33
C GLU A 50 -19.74 12.16 19.67
N VAL A 51 -20.75 12.67 20.37
CA VAL A 51 -21.56 13.82 19.94
C VAL A 51 -21.61 14.87 21.04
N CYS A 52 -21.52 16.14 20.64
CA CYS A 52 -21.55 17.30 21.51
C CYS A 52 -22.83 18.11 21.26
N PHE A 53 -23.68 18.20 22.29
CA PHE A 53 -24.90 19.01 22.29
C PHE A 53 -24.81 20.15 23.31
N ASN A 54 -25.57 21.21 23.08
CA ASN A 54 -25.68 22.35 23.97
C ASN A 54 -27.16 22.71 24.16
N ASN A 55 -27.70 22.42 25.34
CA ASN A 55 -29.11 22.62 25.68
C ASN A 55 -30.11 21.94 24.70
N PHE A 56 -29.71 20.87 24.00
CA PHE A 56 -30.61 20.19 23.07
C PHE A 56 -31.75 19.50 23.81
N GLN A 57 -32.96 19.68 23.29
CA GLN A 57 -34.18 19.03 23.73
C GLN A 57 -34.93 18.65 22.45
N ASP A 58 -35.38 17.39 22.34
CA ASP A 58 -36.14 16.91 21.19
C ASP A 58 -37.53 17.58 21.16
N ILE A 59 -37.99 17.86 19.94
CA ILE A 59 -39.29 18.48 19.67
C ILE A 59 -40.38 17.40 19.52
N HIS A 60 -40.00 16.18 19.12
CA HIS A 60 -40.94 15.07 18.89
C HIS A 60 -41.28 14.29 20.16
N ARG A 61 -40.47 14.42 21.22
CA ARG A 61 -40.60 13.71 22.49
C ARG A 61 -40.43 14.67 23.66
N PHE A 62 -41.54 14.99 24.32
CA PHE A 62 -41.65 15.94 25.44
C PHE A 62 -41.02 15.45 26.76
N TYR A 63 -39.79 14.94 26.73
CA TYR A 63 -39.02 14.70 27.95
C TYR A 63 -38.46 16.01 28.49
N GLU A 64 -38.38 16.15 29.81
CA GLU A 64 -37.78 17.33 30.47
C GLU A 64 -36.23 17.29 30.46
N THR A 65 -35.64 16.21 29.95
CA THR A 65 -34.20 16.04 29.79
C THR A 65 -33.63 17.03 28.75
N ARG A 66 -32.48 17.62 29.08
CA ARG A 66 -31.73 18.52 28.19
C ARG A 66 -30.31 18.02 28.04
N PHE A 67 -29.94 17.64 26.83
CA PHE A 67 -28.62 17.12 26.51
C PHE A 67 -27.60 18.26 26.44
N LYS A 68 -26.48 18.10 27.16
CA LYS A 68 -25.41 19.10 27.28
C LYS A 68 -24.04 18.41 27.33
N GLY A 69 -23.04 19.04 26.74
CA GLY A 69 -21.68 18.52 26.69
C GLY A 69 -21.49 17.46 25.61
N CYS A 70 -20.31 16.85 25.62
CA CYS A 70 -19.92 15.75 24.75
C CYS A 70 -20.07 14.43 25.49
N MET A 71 -20.78 13.46 24.90
CA MET A 71 -20.96 12.12 25.47
C MET A 71 -20.87 11.05 24.38
N TRP A 72 -20.63 9.80 24.79
CA TRP A 72 -20.49 8.68 23.87
C TRP A 72 -21.83 8.36 23.20
N VAL A 73 -21.81 8.01 21.91
CA VAL A 73 -23.03 7.94 21.08
C VAL A 73 -24.00 6.81 21.50
N PHE A 74 -23.54 5.84 22.30
CA PHE A 74 -24.38 4.78 22.89
C PHE A 74 -24.46 4.85 24.42
N GLU A 75 -24.26 6.03 25.03
CA GLU A 75 -24.54 6.26 26.45
C GLU A 75 -26.05 6.13 26.75
N GLU A 76 -26.41 5.74 27.98
CA GLU A 76 -27.79 5.37 28.33
C GLU A 76 -28.79 6.53 28.15
N GLU A 77 -28.41 7.77 28.45
CA GLU A 77 -29.27 8.94 28.24
C GLU A 77 -29.67 9.13 26.77
N TYR A 78 -28.82 8.75 25.81
CA TYR A 78 -29.11 8.87 24.39
C TYR A 78 -30.02 7.75 23.86
N TYR A 79 -30.31 6.68 24.61
CA TYR A 79 -31.31 5.68 24.21
C TYR A 79 -32.70 6.29 23.98
N ILE A 80 -32.99 7.41 24.64
CA ILE A 80 -34.23 8.20 24.46
C ILE A 80 -34.35 8.80 23.03
N ILE A 81 -33.23 9.09 22.38
CA ILE A 81 -33.15 9.75 21.06
C ILE A 81 -32.37 8.91 20.02
N HIS A 82 -32.17 7.61 20.27
CA HIS A 82 -31.27 6.76 19.48
C HIS A 82 -31.65 6.69 18.00
N ASP A 83 -32.95 6.54 17.69
CA ASP A 83 -33.47 6.48 16.30
C ASP A 83 -33.18 7.75 15.48
N PHE A 84 -33.02 8.89 16.17
CA PHE A 84 -32.70 10.20 15.59
C PHE A 84 -31.18 10.43 15.50
N LEU A 85 -30.43 10.04 16.53
CA LEU A 85 -28.99 10.22 16.59
C LEU A 85 -28.23 9.23 15.69
N LEU A 86 -28.67 7.97 15.62
CA LEU A 86 -28.11 6.90 14.78
C LEU A 86 -29.11 6.41 13.72
N PRO A 87 -29.47 7.22 12.71
CA PRO A 87 -30.24 6.73 11.58
C PRO A 87 -29.46 5.62 10.85
N GLY A 88 -30.15 4.70 10.19
CA GLY A 88 -29.53 3.50 9.61
C GLY A 88 -28.37 3.75 8.62
N PHE A 89 -28.31 4.92 7.96
CA PHE A 89 -27.15 5.28 7.14
C PHE A 89 -25.89 5.56 7.99
N TYR A 90 -26.04 6.15 9.18
CA TYR A 90 -24.93 6.48 10.06
C TYR A 90 -24.39 5.23 10.76
N ILE A 91 -25.26 4.30 11.14
CA ILE A 91 -24.87 2.95 11.58
C ILE A 91 -24.04 2.25 10.48
N ALA A 92 -24.42 2.37 9.21
CA ALA A 92 -23.62 1.83 8.10
C ALA A 92 -22.25 2.52 7.99
N VAL A 93 -22.16 3.84 8.16
CA VAL A 93 -20.87 4.57 8.21
C VAL A 93 -19.99 4.04 9.35
N GLN A 94 -20.52 3.92 10.56
CA GLN A 94 -19.80 3.37 11.73
C GLN A 94 -19.29 1.94 11.45
N VAL A 95 -20.11 1.05 10.89
CA VAL A 95 -19.73 -0.33 10.55
C VAL A 95 -18.62 -0.37 9.51
N PHE A 96 -18.77 0.35 8.38
CA PHE A 96 -17.76 0.35 7.33
C PHE A 96 -16.45 1.05 7.75
N ALA A 97 -16.53 2.11 8.56
CA ALA A 97 -15.36 2.74 9.15
C ALA A 97 -14.63 1.80 10.13
N THR A 98 -15.38 1.01 10.91
CA THR A 98 -14.82 -0.01 11.82
C THR A 98 -14.15 -1.14 11.06
N LEU A 99 -14.75 -1.62 9.96
CA LEU A 99 -14.13 -2.64 9.09
C LEU A 99 -12.83 -2.11 8.45
N CYS A 100 -12.79 -0.84 8.01
CA CYS A 100 -11.57 -0.18 7.56
C CYS A 100 -10.50 -0.14 8.67
N PHE A 101 -10.89 0.29 9.88
CA PHE A 101 -9.99 0.41 11.02
C PHE A 101 -9.41 -0.94 11.45
N VAL A 102 -10.22 -1.99 11.52
CA VAL A 102 -9.79 -3.36 11.82
C VAL A 102 -8.81 -3.88 10.76
N MET A 103 -9.06 -3.65 9.48
CA MET A 103 -8.12 -4.02 8.42
C MET A 103 -6.77 -3.29 8.54
N CYS A 104 -6.78 -2.03 8.99
CA CYS A 104 -5.54 -1.28 9.28
C CYS A 104 -4.82 -1.79 10.53
N LEU A 105 -5.55 -2.10 11.61
CA LEU A 105 -5.00 -2.71 12.82
C LEU A 105 -4.38 -4.08 12.57
N ILE A 106 -4.90 -4.87 11.62
CA ILE A 106 -4.30 -6.13 11.18
C ILE A 106 -3.06 -5.87 10.30
N ALA A 107 -3.12 -4.89 9.39
CA ALA A 107 -1.99 -4.53 8.52
C ALA A 107 -0.79 -3.97 9.29
N LEU A 108 -0.98 -3.32 10.44
CA LEU A 108 0.09 -2.71 11.25
C LEU A 108 1.15 -3.72 11.76
N PRO A 109 0.81 -4.76 12.55
CA PRO A 109 1.79 -5.76 13.03
C PRO A 109 2.38 -6.60 11.89
N LEU A 110 1.63 -6.82 10.80
CA LEU A 110 2.14 -7.46 9.59
C LEU A 110 3.22 -6.59 8.93
N THR A 111 2.99 -5.28 8.82
CA THR A 111 3.97 -4.31 8.29
C THR A 111 5.20 -4.21 9.19
N LEU A 112 5.04 -4.18 10.51
CA LEU A 112 6.15 -4.20 11.47
C LEU A 112 6.98 -5.50 11.34
N SER A 113 6.34 -6.64 11.12
CA SER A 113 7.01 -7.92 10.87
C SER A 113 7.78 -7.88 9.55
N PHE A 114 7.14 -7.48 8.46
CA PHE A 114 7.73 -7.31 7.13
C PHE A 114 8.99 -6.43 7.13
N LEU A 115 9.02 -5.35 7.90
CA LEU A 115 10.21 -4.49 8.03
C LEU A 115 11.43 -5.26 8.60
N ARG A 116 11.19 -6.20 9.52
CA ARG A 116 12.24 -7.02 10.16
C ARG A 116 12.68 -8.20 9.28
N THR A 117 11.75 -8.86 8.60
CA THR A 117 11.99 -10.04 7.72
C THR A 117 13.07 -9.78 6.66
N SER A 118 13.82 -10.82 6.24
CA SER A 118 14.70 -10.71 5.07
C SER A 118 13.90 -10.77 3.75
N ARG A 119 14.56 -10.50 2.62
CA ARG A 119 13.96 -10.71 1.30
C ARG A 119 13.85 -12.21 0.97
N ASP A 120 14.82 -12.95 1.48
CA ASP A 120 15.19 -14.34 1.16
C ASP A 120 14.49 -15.35 2.10
N ASP A 121 13.44 -14.90 2.77
CA ASP A 121 12.57 -15.64 3.69
C ASP A 121 11.25 -15.88 2.97
N ASP A 122 10.78 -17.12 2.88
CA ASP A 122 9.54 -17.49 2.15
C ASP A 122 8.32 -16.66 2.58
N ARG A 123 8.30 -16.21 3.84
CA ARG A 123 7.22 -15.39 4.41
C ARG A 123 7.19 -13.98 3.83
N TYR A 124 8.27 -13.50 3.20
CA TYR A 124 8.36 -12.16 2.62
C TYR A 124 7.25 -11.90 1.57
N VAL A 125 7.04 -12.86 0.67
CA VAL A 125 6.00 -12.79 -0.37
C VAL A 125 4.60 -12.91 0.23
N PHE A 126 4.41 -13.76 1.24
CA PHE A 126 3.14 -13.89 1.95
C PHE A 126 2.76 -12.59 2.67
N LEU A 127 3.68 -12.01 3.44
CA LEU A 127 3.48 -10.75 4.15
C LEU A 127 3.10 -9.61 3.19
N LEU A 128 3.80 -9.46 2.06
CA LEU A 128 3.44 -8.46 1.05
C LEU A 128 2.02 -8.62 0.52
N LEU A 129 1.58 -9.86 0.21
CA LEU A 129 0.22 -10.13 -0.26
C LEU A 129 -0.83 -9.84 0.82
N THR A 130 -0.60 -10.25 2.06
CA THR A 130 -1.57 -10.05 3.15
C THR A 130 -1.70 -8.57 3.50
N ILE A 131 -0.58 -7.84 3.63
CA ILE A 131 -0.60 -6.38 3.88
C ILE A 131 -1.32 -5.66 2.73
N GLY A 132 -0.97 -5.97 1.47
CA GLY A 132 -1.61 -5.37 0.30
C GLY A 132 -3.11 -5.64 0.24
N SER A 133 -3.53 -6.88 0.51
CA SER A 133 -4.95 -7.27 0.54
C SER A 133 -5.72 -6.58 1.67
N CYS A 134 -5.16 -6.51 2.88
CA CYS A 134 -5.78 -5.79 4.00
C CYS A 134 -5.97 -4.31 3.68
N GLN A 135 -4.99 -3.65 3.05
CA GLN A 135 -5.12 -2.23 2.70
C GLN A 135 -6.10 -1.98 1.54
N ILE A 136 -6.18 -2.86 0.54
CA ILE A 136 -7.19 -2.74 -0.53
C ILE A 136 -8.61 -2.95 0.03
N LEU A 137 -8.82 -3.96 0.88
CA LEU A 137 -10.12 -4.20 1.53
C LEU A 137 -10.48 -3.08 2.52
N GLY A 138 -9.50 -2.62 3.32
CA GLY A 138 -9.67 -1.49 4.22
C GLY A 138 -10.06 -0.21 3.46
N SER A 139 -9.38 0.08 2.35
CA SER A 139 -9.72 1.21 1.47
C SER A 139 -11.13 1.10 0.90
N LEU A 140 -11.57 -0.09 0.46
CA LEU A 140 -12.94 -0.31 -0.02
C LEU A 140 -13.99 0.01 1.06
N PHE A 141 -13.81 -0.51 2.29
CA PHE A 141 -14.72 -0.20 3.39
C PHE A 141 -14.67 1.27 3.81
N GLY A 142 -13.47 1.85 3.92
CA GLY A 142 -13.29 3.26 4.24
C GLY A 142 -13.91 4.19 3.21
N PHE A 143 -13.78 3.86 1.92
CA PHE A 143 -14.40 4.58 0.81
C PHE A 143 -15.93 4.52 0.89
N ILE A 144 -16.52 3.35 1.14
CA ILE A 144 -17.98 3.22 1.35
C ILE A 144 -18.43 4.09 2.54
N ALA A 145 -17.71 4.05 3.67
CA ALA A 145 -18.04 4.87 4.83
C ALA A 145 -18.04 6.37 4.52
N VAL A 146 -17.00 6.90 3.86
CA VAL A 146 -16.91 8.33 3.56
C VAL A 146 -17.83 8.76 2.42
N VAL A 147 -18.18 7.89 1.47
CA VAL A 147 -19.19 8.18 0.44
C VAL A 147 -20.60 8.21 1.04
N VAL A 148 -20.95 7.25 1.91
CA VAL A 148 -22.27 7.27 2.58
C VAL A 148 -22.39 8.48 3.51
N PHE A 149 -21.33 8.83 4.25
CA PHE A 149 -21.34 10.05 5.07
C PHE A 149 -21.38 11.32 4.22
N GLY A 150 -20.55 11.43 3.17
CA GLY A 150 -20.56 12.59 2.28
C GLY A 150 -21.89 12.82 1.56
N ALA A 151 -22.66 11.76 1.30
CA ALA A 151 -23.98 11.83 0.66
C ALA A 151 -25.17 12.02 1.63
N LYS A 152 -24.95 11.94 2.95
CA LYS A 152 -26.04 11.95 3.96
C LYS A 152 -25.77 12.74 5.25
N GLY A 153 -24.52 13.07 5.58
CA GLY A 153 -24.15 13.78 6.80
C GLY A 153 -24.69 15.22 6.84
N ASP A 154 -24.76 15.88 5.69
CA ASP A 154 -25.45 17.16 5.48
C ASP A 154 -26.89 16.95 4.98
N SER A 155 -27.61 15.99 5.59
CA SER A 155 -29.05 15.85 5.33
C SER A 155 -29.84 16.84 6.16
N ARG A 156 -30.73 17.58 5.50
CA ARG A 156 -31.66 18.56 6.09
C ARG A 156 -32.52 18.00 7.24
N ASP A 157 -32.65 16.69 7.29
CA ASP A 157 -33.56 15.95 8.15
C ASP A 157 -32.85 15.19 9.29
N TRP A 158 -31.51 15.29 9.42
CA TRP A 158 -30.75 14.56 10.46
C TRP A 158 -30.37 15.43 11.67
N MET A 159 -29.54 16.46 11.49
CA MET A 159 -28.95 17.20 12.62
C MET A 159 -29.68 18.53 12.88
N PRO A 160 -29.90 18.96 14.15
CA PRO A 160 -30.49 20.26 14.43
C PRO A 160 -29.67 21.40 13.82
N HIS A 161 -30.36 22.42 13.29
CA HIS A 161 -29.75 23.57 12.63
C HIS A 161 -28.84 23.21 11.43
N TRP A 162 -29.22 22.21 10.62
CA TRP A 162 -28.48 21.76 9.42
C TRP A 162 -27.92 22.87 8.52
N GLN A 163 -28.60 24.02 8.38
CA GLN A 163 -28.13 25.19 7.61
C GLN A 163 -26.84 25.84 8.16
N ASN A 164 -26.43 25.45 9.35
CA ASN A 164 -25.29 25.96 10.12
C ASN A 164 -24.35 24.81 10.54
N ASN A 165 -24.36 23.69 9.82
CA ASN A 165 -23.52 22.51 10.09
C ASN A 165 -22.69 22.16 8.85
N ASP A 166 -21.36 22.27 8.97
CA ASP A 166 -20.40 21.97 7.91
C ASP A 166 -19.72 20.61 8.10
N MET A 167 -19.24 20.04 7.00
CA MET A 167 -18.37 18.85 7.00
C MET A 167 -17.04 19.15 7.71
N GLY A 168 -16.79 18.46 8.81
CA GLY A 168 -15.68 18.74 9.71
C GLY A 168 -14.29 18.30 9.21
N TRP A 169 -13.25 18.89 9.78
CA TRP A 169 -11.85 18.64 9.38
C TRP A 169 -11.45 17.17 9.52
N SER A 170 -12.00 16.42 10.49
CA SER A 170 -11.69 15.00 10.68
C SER A 170 -12.31 14.13 9.59
N PHE A 171 -13.51 14.48 9.09
CA PHE A 171 -14.07 13.79 7.91
C PHE A 171 -13.15 13.93 6.70
N ALA A 172 -12.57 15.12 6.46
CA ALA A 172 -11.59 15.31 5.39
C ALA A 172 -10.32 14.46 5.58
N LEU A 173 -9.81 14.30 6.81
CA LEU A 173 -8.70 13.37 7.08
C LEU A 173 -9.12 11.90 6.84
N GLY A 174 -10.36 11.54 7.17
CA GLY A 174 -10.94 10.23 6.93
C GLY A 174 -11.02 9.90 5.43
N VAL A 175 -11.44 10.87 4.61
CA VAL A 175 -11.46 10.75 3.13
C VAL A 175 -10.05 10.51 2.60
N VAL A 176 -9.07 11.35 2.96
CA VAL A 176 -7.68 11.21 2.49
C VAL A 176 -7.06 9.89 2.95
N GLY A 177 -7.27 9.52 4.22
CA GLY A 177 -6.79 8.26 4.79
C GLY A 177 -7.37 7.04 4.07
N ALA A 178 -8.69 6.98 3.92
CA ALA A 178 -9.38 5.87 3.24
C ALA A 178 -8.93 5.72 1.78
N VAL A 179 -8.78 6.83 1.04
CA VAL A 179 -8.35 6.80 -0.37
C VAL A 179 -6.87 6.43 -0.50
N PHE A 180 -5.99 6.88 0.39
CA PHE A 180 -4.54 6.60 0.29
C PHE A 180 -4.15 5.16 0.65
N LEU A 181 -5.04 4.41 1.33
CA LEU A 181 -4.86 2.96 1.53
C LEU A 181 -4.83 2.17 0.20
N LEU A 182 -5.59 2.60 -0.83
CA LEU A 182 -5.64 1.89 -2.12
C LEU A 182 -4.28 1.88 -2.86
N PRO A 183 -3.63 3.02 -3.17
CA PRO A 183 -2.33 3.01 -3.86
C PRO A 183 -1.23 2.36 -3.02
N ALA A 184 -1.27 2.47 -1.68
CA ALA A 184 -0.34 1.75 -0.80
C ALA A 184 -0.52 0.22 -0.92
N GLY A 185 -1.76 -0.27 -0.83
CA GLY A 185 -2.09 -1.68 -1.00
C GLY A 185 -1.71 -2.23 -2.38
N VAL A 186 -1.99 -1.46 -3.46
CA VAL A 186 -1.59 -1.81 -4.84
C VAL A 186 -0.07 -1.91 -4.98
N LEU A 187 0.72 -1.01 -4.38
CA LEU A 187 2.19 -1.07 -4.43
C LEU A 187 2.74 -2.36 -3.76
N TYR A 188 2.17 -2.80 -2.64
CA TYR A 188 2.55 -4.09 -2.04
C TYR A 188 2.19 -5.27 -2.95
N MET A 189 1.01 -5.26 -3.57
CA MET A 189 0.59 -6.33 -4.49
C MET A 189 1.46 -6.39 -5.76
N VAL A 190 1.89 -5.24 -6.29
CA VAL A 190 2.82 -5.16 -7.42
C VAL A 190 4.19 -5.72 -7.06
N GLU A 191 4.74 -5.35 -5.90
CA GLU A 191 6.03 -5.90 -5.45
C GLU A 191 5.92 -7.40 -5.11
N ALA A 192 4.84 -7.85 -4.48
CA ALA A 192 4.59 -9.28 -4.24
C ALA A 192 4.57 -10.10 -5.54
N ARG A 193 3.86 -9.60 -6.57
CA ARG A 193 3.79 -10.23 -7.89
C ARG A 193 5.17 -10.23 -8.57
N ARG A 194 5.93 -9.15 -8.44
CA ARG A 194 7.29 -9.00 -8.98
C ARG A 194 8.28 -10.00 -8.35
N GLU A 195 8.24 -10.21 -7.04
CA GLU A 195 9.09 -11.22 -6.40
C GLU A 195 8.67 -12.65 -6.74
N ARG A 196 7.36 -12.95 -6.84
CA ARG A 196 6.89 -14.26 -7.30
C ARG A 196 7.43 -14.63 -8.68
N TYR A 197 7.41 -13.72 -9.65
CA TYR A 197 7.98 -13.98 -10.97
C TYR A 197 9.49 -14.20 -10.93
N LYS A 198 10.24 -13.48 -10.09
CA LYS A 198 11.68 -13.74 -9.92
C LYS A 198 11.95 -15.15 -9.40
N HIS A 199 11.29 -15.53 -8.29
CA HIS A 199 11.49 -16.84 -7.67
C HIS A 199 11.12 -18.00 -8.61
N LEU A 200 10.04 -17.85 -9.38
CA LEU A 200 9.65 -18.84 -10.42
C LEU A 200 10.67 -18.92 -11.55
N ASN A 201 11.19 -17.78 -12.05
CA ASN A 201 12.23 -17.76 -13.07
C ASN A 201 13.55 -18.36 -12.55
N GLU A 202 13.90 -18.11 -11.29
CA GLU A 202 15.09 -18.64 -10.63
C GLU A 202 15.00 -20.16 -10.44
N ILE A 203 13.83 -20.70 -10.07
CA ILE A 203 13.56 -22.15 -10.07
C ILE A 203 13.72 -22.73 -11.48
N SER A 204 13.00 -22.18 -12.47
CA SER A 204 13.03 -22.69 -13.85
C SER A 204 14.43 -22.64 -14.49
N THR A 205 15.23 -21.62 -14.16
CA THR A 205 16.64 -21.52 -14.60
C THR A 205 17.50 -22.61 -13.96
N ARG A 206 17.26 -22.95 -12.69
CA ARG A 206 18.00 -24.02 -11.98
C ARG A 206 17.60 -25.42 -12.46
N GLU A 207 16.33 -25.64 -12.74
CA GLU A 207 15.80 -26.87 -13.33
C GLU A 207 16.46 -27.11 -14.71
N ALA A 208 16.38 -26.13 -15.63
CA ALA A 208 17.02 -26.22 -16.94
C ALA A 208 18.55 -26.39 -16.86
N ALA A 209 19.22 -25.74 -15.90
CA ALA A 209 20.65 -25.93 -15.68
C ALA A 209 20.99 -27.35 -15.19
N SER A 210 20.12 -27.98 -14.38
CA SER A 210 20.30 -29.37 -13.93
C SER A 210 20.03 -30.39 -15.04
N GLU A 211 19.03 -30.14 -15.89
CA GLU A 211 18.66 -31.02 -17.01
C GLU A 211 19.75 -31.06 -18.10
N TYR A 212 20.34 -29.90 -18.45
CA TYR A 212 21.42 -29.83 -19.43
C TYR A 212 22.81 -30.12 -18.83
N GLY A 213 23.04 -29.82 -17.54
CA GLY A 213 24.33 -30.04 -16.88
C GLY A 213 24.59 -31.47 -16.43
N GLY A 214 23.55 -32.27 -16.19
CA GLY A 214 23.67 -33.65 -15.69
C GLY A 214 24.30 -34.67 -16.65
N GLY A 215 24.68 -34.27 -17.86
CA GLY A 215 25.32 -35.14 -18.85
C GLY A 215 26.83 -35.33 -18.67
N ASP A 216 27.54 -34.33 -18.11
CA ASP A 216 29.01 -34.30 -18.13
C ASP A 216 29.65 -35.19 -17.04
N ASP A 217 28.99 -35.37 -15.89
CA ASP A 217 29.49 -36.18 -14.78
C ASP A 217 29.69 -37.67 -15.17
N TYR A 218 28.90 -38.18 -16.12
CA TYR A 218 28.95 -39.59 -16.56
C TYR A 218 30.25 -39.98 -17.26
N TYR A 219 30.98 -39.02 -17.85
CA TYR A 219 32.26 -39.28 -18.52
C TYR A 219 33.46 -39.26 -17.57
N THR A 220 33.38 -38.53 -16.46
CA THR A 220 34.52 -38.31 -15.56
C THR A 220 34.86 -39.55 -14.71
N GLN A 221 33.92 -40.48 -14.54
CA GLN A 221 34.08 -41.66 -13.67
C GLN A 221 34.66 -42.91 -14.36
N GLN A 222 35.03 -42.84 -15.66
CA GLN A 222 35.51 -44.01 -16.44
C GLN A 222 37.04 -44.06 -16.69
N VAL A 223 37.86 -43.45 -15.82
CA VAL A 223 39.32 -43.63 -15.86
C VAL A 223 39.73 -44.73 -14.86
N PRO A 224 40.01 -45.98 -15.27
CA PRO A 224 40.34 -47.07 -14.36
C PRO A 224 41.73 -46.91 -13.73
N ALA A 225 41.84 -47.23 -12.45
CA ALA A 225 43.06 -47.07 -11.66
C ALA A 225 44.11 -48.17 -11.94
N GLN A 226 44.93 -47.95 -12.97
CA GLN A 226 46.28 -48.53 -13.14
C GLN A 226 47.18 -47.36 -13.57
N ILE A 227 48.29 -47.04 -12.90
CA ILE A 227 49.47 -47.88 -12.61
C ILE A 227 49.88 -47.77 -11.12
N GLN A 228 50.59 -48.79 -10.62
CA GLN A 228 51.15 -48.84 -9.26
C GLN A 228 52.67 -49.09 -9.31
N GLN A 229 53.39 -48.74 -8.23
CA GLN A 229 54.81 -49.05 -7.92
C GLN A 229 55.90 -48.18 -8.60
N GLN A 230 56.37 -47.16 -7.85
CA GLN A 230 57.76 -46.88 -7.37
C GLN A 230 59.01 -47.15 -8.26
N PRO A 231 60.16 -46.44 -8.04
CA PRO A 231 60.58 -45.76 -6.81
C PRO A 231 60.95 -44.26 -6.94
N GLN A 232 61.34 -43.66 -5.80
CA GLN A 232 61.80 -42.28 -5.69
C GLN A 232 63.27 -42.12 -6.13
N GLN A 233 63.61 -41.00 -6.79
CA GLN A 233 64.94 -40.39 -6.74
C GLN A 233 64.79 -38.86 -6.60
N GLN A 234 65.73 -38.24 -5.89
CA GLN A 234 65.77 -36.78 -5.67
C GLN A 234 66.66 -36.13 -6.72
N GLN A 235 66.18 -35.07 -7.38
CA GLN A 235 67.05 -34.10 -8.05
C GLN A 235 66.44 -32.69 -7.93
N GLN A 236 67.29 -31.68 -7.74
CA GLN A 236 66.90 -30.26 -7.66
C GLN A 236 66.78 -29.63 -9.06
N PRO A 237 66.12 -28.45 -9.19
CA PRO A 237 65.56 -28.00 -10.47
C PRO A 237 66.59 -27.44 -11.44
N THR A 238 66.36 -27.68 -12.73
CA THR A 238 67.03 -27.01 -13.86
C THR A 238 66.10 -25.96 -14.48
N ILE A 239 66.60 -24.73 -14.63
CA ILE A 239 65.84 -23.60 -15.18
C ILE A 239 65.97 -23.59 -16.71
N GLN A 240 65.04 -24.24 -17.41
CA GLN A 240 64.93 -24.10 -18.87
C GLN A 240 63.54 -24.54 -19.39
N ASP A 241 62.57 -23.61 -19.33
CA ASP A 241 61.49 -23.45 -20.33
C ASP A 241 60.65 -22.16 -20.09
N TYR A 242 61.32 -21.06 -19.69
CA TYR A 242 60.65 -19.76 -19.47
C TYR A 242 60.34 -18.98 -20.76
N TYR A 243 60.60 -19.56 -21.95
CA TYR A 243 60.44 -18.88 -23.24
C TYR A 243 59.60 -19.67 -24.23
N ASN A 244 58.28 -19.51 -24.14
CA ASN A 244 57.39 -19.70 -25.29
C ASN A 244 56.22 -18.69 -25.23
N PRO A 245 56.18 -17.66 -26.10
CA PRO A 245 55.16 -16.61 -26.03
C PRO A 245 53.78 -17.08 -26.53
N GLN A 246 52.71 -16.53 -25.94
CA GLN A 246 51.33 -16.86 -26.31
C GLN A 246 51.00 -16.53 -27.78
N PRO A 247 50.28 -17.40 -28.51
CA PRO A 247 49.65 -17.05 -29.78
C PRO A 247 48.61 -15.94 -29.61
N SER A 248 48.72 -14.87 -30.39
CA SER A 248 47.88 -13.67 -30.27
C SER A 248 46.44 -13.88 -30.75
N ARG A 249 45.46 -13.66 -29.86
CA ARG A 249 44.02 -13.65 -30.20
C ARG A 249 43.68 -12.52 -31.19
N PRO A 250 42.94 -12.78 -32.29
CA PRO A 250 42.50 -11.73 -33.22
C PRO A 250 41.65 -10.62 -32.59
N ARG A 251 41.86 -9.37 -33.02
CA ARG A 251 41.13 -8.19 -32.53
C ARG A 251 39.82 -7.99 -33.29
N ARG A 252 38.69 -7.90 -32.58
CA ARG A 252 37.37 -7.54 -33.16
C ARG A 252 37.40 -6.10 -33.71
N PRO A 253 36.85 -5.81 -34.90
CA PRO A 253 36.69 -4.45 -35.41
C PRO A 253 35.74 -3.58 -34.55
N GLN A 254 35.96 -2.27 -34.51
CA GLN A 254 35.05 -1.30 -33.91
C GLN A 254 34.06 -0.75 -34.95
N PRO A 255 32.77 -0.54 -34.62
CA PRO A 255 31.86 0.26 -35.43
C PRO A 255 32.29 1.74 -35.42
N GLY A 256 32.47 2.34 -36.60
CA GLY A 256 32.90 3.73 -36.74
C GLY A 256 31.78 4.75 -36.49
N HIS A 257 32.16 6.00 -36.18
CA HIS A 257 31.24 7.14 -36.11
C HIS A 257 30.54 7.42 -37.45
N ARG A 258 29.30 7.93 -37.37
CA ARG A 258 28.75 8.85 -38.38
C ARG A 258 28.55 10.22 -37.75
N THR A 259 28.96 11.26 -38.44
CA THR A 259 28.70 12.67 -38.10
C THR A 259 27.27 13.08 -38.51
N PRO A 260 26.71 14.15 -37.91
CA PRO A 260 25.33 14.56 -38.18
C PRO A 260 25.20 15.42 -39.44
N THR A 261 24.07 15.27 -40.14
CA THR A 261 23.64 16.14 -41.24
C THR A 261 22.41 16.96 -40.83
N ALA A 262 22.39 18.25 -41.16
CA ALA A 262 21.34 19.20 -40.78
C ALA A 262 20.02 19.01 -41.57
N PRO A 263 18.87 19.50 -41.04
CA PRO A 263 17.57 19.39 -41.71
C PRO A 263 17.32 20.50 -42.77
N PRO A 264 16.57 20.21 -43.85
CA PRO A 264 16.00 21.21 -44.74
C PRO A 264 14.72 21.85 -44.18
N ALA A 265 14.25 22.93 -44.80
CA ALA A 265 13.27 23.88 -44.24
C ALA A 265 11.81 23.71 -44.72
N VAL A 266 10.92 24.54 -44.16
CA VAL A 266 9.46 24.53 -44.34
C VAL A 266 9.01 25.15 -45.66
N VAL A 267 8.18 24.41 -46.40
CA VAL A 267 7.14 24.88 -47.34
C VAL A 267 6.00 23.85 -47.25
N GLY A 268 4.70 24.17 -47.25
CA GLY A 268 4.04 25.47 -47.39
C GLY A 268 2.85 25.38 -48.35
N GLY A 269 1.70 24.91 -47.88
CA GLY A 269 0.47 24.78 -48.68
C GLY A 269 -0.52 23.78 -48.10
N GLY A 270 -1.80 24.15 -48.04
CA GLY A 270 -2.94 23.28 -47.75
C GLY A 270 -4.15 23.75 -48.57
N ILE A 271 -5.28 23.02 -48.54
CA ILE A 271 -6.59 23.48 -49.05
C ILE A 271 -7.72 22.49 -48.63
N GLN A 272 -8.96 22.97 -48.63
CA GLN A 272 -10.23 22.26 -48.33
C GLN A 272 -11.00 21.92 -49.63
N THR A 273 -12.06 21.12 -49.67
CA THR A 273 -12.96 20.53 -48.64
C THR A 273 -12.76 18.99 -48.55
N ASP A 274 -13.68 18.05 -48.30
CA ASP A 274 -15.16 18.02 -48.10
C ASP A 274 -15.63 16.71 -47.42
N ILE A 275 -16.92 16.67 -47.03
CA ILE A 275 -17.74 15.56 -46.46
C ILE A 275 -17.28 15.00 -45.10
#